data_AF-A0A6B2DFQ8-F1
#
_entry.id   AF-A0A6B2DFQ8-F1
#
_cell.length_a   1.000
_cell.length_b   1.000
_cell.length_c   1.000
_cell.angle_alpha   90.00
_cell.angle_beta   90.00
_cell.angle_gamma   90.00
#
_symmetry.space_group_name_H-M   'P 1'
#
loop_
_entity.id
_entity.type
_entity.pdbx_description
1 polymer ?
#
loop_
_entity_poly.entity_id
_entity_poly.type
_entity_poly.pdbx_seq_one_letter_code
_entity_poly.pdbx_strand_id
1 'polypeptide(L)'
;MARNLLDIHAATPGRTLVFANNGHLRRTGSGAGAIVAALLGDRYAVIAGSLGRSEALGLGEPAADTYEGLLQRGTDGWRLTADVPPGRTRTDTKPEQGYFPLDAEMLGGVDAVLHLA
;
A
#
# COMPACT_ATOMS: atom_id res chain seq x y z
N MET A 1 -8.61 -4.96 -14.90
CA MET A 1 -7.29 -5.37 -14.35
C MET A 1 -7.30 -6.79 -13.78
N ALA A 2 -8.22 -7.16 -12.87
CA ALA A 2 -8.21 -8.47 -12.21
C ALA A 2 -8.09 -9.69 -13.14
N ARG A 3 -8.90 -9.76 -14.22
CA ARG A 3 -8.83 -10.85 -15.20
C ARG A 3 -7.41 -11.04 -15.76
N ASN A 4 -6.78 -9.96 -16.26
CA ASN A 4 -5.43 -10.02 -16.80
C ASN A 4 -4.42 -10.54 -15.77
N LEU A 5 -4.53 -10.14 -14.50
CA LEU A 5 -3.64 -10.63 -13.44
C LEU A 5 -3.79 -12.14 -13.23
N LEU A 6 -5.02 -12.63 -13.22
CA LEU A 6 -5.33 -14.06 -13.06
C LEU A 6 -4.86 -14.88 -14.27
N ASP A 7 -5.06 -14.36 -15.48
CA ASP A 7 -4.64 -15.03 -16.70
C ASP A 7 -3.10 -15.12 -16.78
N ILE A 8 -2.39 -14.04 -16.41
CA ILE A 8 -0.91 -14.05 -16.30
C ILE A 8 -0.46 -15.05 -15.23
N HIS A 9 -1.09 -15.05 -14.06
CA HIS A 9 -0.76 -15.97 -12.98
C HIS A 9 -0.96 -17.44 -13.39
N ALA A 10 -2.06 -17.75 -14.08
CA ALA A 10 -2.34 -19.09 -14.56
C ALA A 10 -1.36 -19.56 -15.66
N ALA A 11 -0.86 -18.63 -16.48
CA ALA A 11 0.08 -18.92 -17.57
C ALA A 11 1.55 -18.97 -17.14
N THR A 12 1.88 -18.49 -15.94
CA THR A 12 3.28 -18.37 -15.47
C THR A 12 3.56 -19.35 -14.34
N PRO A 13 4.52 -20.28 -14.49
CA PRO A 13 4.94 -21.13 -13.38
C PRO A 13 5.47 -20.31 -12.20
N GLY A 14 4.98 -20.58 -10.99
CA GLY A 14 5.48 -19.94 -9.76
C GLY A 14 4.64 -18.76 -9.27
N ARG A 15 5.30 -17.76 -8.66
CA ARG A 15 4.65 -16.59 -8.05
C ARG A 15 4.62 -15.42 -9.03
N THR A 16 3.52 -14.66 -9.01
CA THR A 16 3.35 -13.44 -9.82
C THR A 16 3.41 -12.22 -8.92
N LEU A 17 4.30 -11.28 -9.22
CA LEU A 17 4.34 -9.97 -8.57
C LEU A 17 3.50 -8.98 -9.37
N VAL A 18 2.64 -8.22 -8.69
CA VAL A 18 1.84 -7.15 -9.30
C VAL A 18 2.25 -5.83 -8.69
N PHE A 19 2.66 -4.88 -9.53
CA PHE A 19 3.01 -3.52 -9.12
C PHE A 19 1.94 -2.54 -9.60
N ALA A 20 1.25 -1.90 -8.65
CA ALA A 20 0.20 -0.93 -8.91
C ALA A 20 -0.05 -0.06 -7.68
N ASN A 21 -0.90 0.96 -7.84
CA ASN A 21 -1.37 1.77 -6.72
C ASN A 21 -2.10 0.91 -5.66
N ASN A 22 -1.93 1.24 -4.37
CA ASN A 22 -2.53 0.54 -3.23
C ASN A 22 -4.04 0.31 -3.40
N GLY A 23 -4.78 1.33 -3.88
CA GLY A 23 -6.23 1.25 -4.08
C GLY A 23 -6.66 0.20 -5.11
N HIS A 24 -5.77 -0.18 -6.05
CA HIS A 24 -6.05 -1.25 -6.99
C HIS A 24 -5.82 -2.65 -6.41
N LEU A 25 -4.98 -2.79 -5.38
CA LEU A 25 -4.52 -4.09 -4.86
C LEU A 25 -5.09 -4.46 -3.50
N ARG A 26 -5.63 -3.51 -2.72
CA ARG A 26 -6.29 -3.85 -1.45
C ARG A 26 -7.43 -4.86 -1.64
N ARG A 27 -7.61 -5.75 -0.65
CA ARG A 27 -8.62 -6.83 -0.67
C ARG A 27 -10.07 -6.33 -0.55
N THR A 28 -10.26 -5.07 -0.15
CA THR A 28 -11.56 -4.46 0.13
C THR A 28 -11.90 -3.33 -0.85
N GLY A 29 -13.18 -3.01 -0.99
CA GLY A 29 -13.66 -1.97 -1.91
C GLY A 29 -13.83 -2.49 -3.34
N SER A 30 -13.69 -1.60 -4.34
CA SER A 30 -14.04 -1.85 -5.75
C SER A 30 -12.84 -2.12 -6.67
N GLY A 31 -11.64 -2.31 -6.12
CA GLY A 31 -10.40 -2.52 -6.88
C GLY A 31 -10.22 -3.93 -7.44
N ALA A 32 -9.19 -4.11 -8.28
CA ALA A 32 -8.85 -5.43 -8.83
C ALA A 32 -8.45 -6.44 -7.75
N GLY A 33 -7.80 -5.96 -6.70
CA GLY A 33 -7.38 -6.73 -5.53
C GLY A 33 -8.54 -7.40 -4.81
N ALA A 34 -9.72 -6.76 -4.74
CA ALA A 34 -10.90 -7.36 -4.13
C ALA A 34 -11.38 -8.62 -4.89
N ILE A 35 -11.39 -8.56 -6.22
CA ILE A 35 -11.74 -9.72 -7.06
C ILE A 35 -10.68 -10.82 -6.96
N VAL A 36 -9.39 -10.44 -6.99
CA VAL A 36 -8.28 -11.41 -6.88
C VAL A 36 -8.29 -12.08 -5.51
N ALA A 37 -8.54 -11.32 -4.44
CA ALA A 37 -8.66 -11.83 -3.08
C ALA A 37 -9.83 -12.83 -2.94
N ALA A 38 -10.99 -12.51 -3.52
CA ALA A 38 -12.14 -13.40 -3.50
C ALA A 38 -11.90 -14.74 -4.22
N LEU A 39 -11.03 -14.77 -5.23
CA LEU A 39 -10.74 -15.97 -6.03
C LEU A 39 -9.52 -16.77 -5.53
N LEU A 40 -8.51 -16.09 -4.99
CA LEU A 40 -7.25 -16.72 -4.57
C LEU A 40 -7.13 -16.90 -3.04
N GLY A 41 -7.92 -16.18 -2.25
CA GLY A 41 -7.88 -16.22 -0.78
C GLY A 41 -6.48 -15.92 -0.24
N ASP A 42 -5.97 -16.80 0.61
CA ASP A 42 -4.65 -16.68 1.24
C ASP A 42 -3.48 -16.84 0.27
N ARG A 43 -3.75 -17.26 -0.99
CA ARG A 43 -2.71 -17.30 -2.04
C ARG A 43 -2.44 -15.94 -2.67
N TYR A 44 -3.25 -14.95 -2.37
CA TYR A 44 -2.99 -13.55 -2.68
C TYR A 44 -2.43 -12.88 -1.42
N ALA A 45 -1.35 -12.11 -1.55
CA ALA A 45 -0.80 -11.29 -0.47
C ALA A 45 -0.61 -9.86 -1.00
N VAL A 46 -0.91 -8.87 -0.16
CA VAL A 46 -0.90 -7.45 -0.50
C VAL A 46 0.07 -6.71 0.40
N ILE A 47 1.04 -6.06 -0.21
CA ILE A 47 1.98 -5.16 0.46
C ILE A 47 1.66 -3.75 -0.01
N ALA A 48 1.16 -2.90 0.89
CA ALA A 48 0.95 -1.49 0.58
C ALA A 48 2.28 -0.74 0.53
N GLY A 49 2.43 0.18 -0.41
CA GLY A 49 3.51 1.16 -0.41
C GLY A 49 3.16 2.38 0.46
N SER A 50 4.14 2.90 1.20
CA SER A 50 4.03 4.13 1.99
C SER A 50 5.31 4.96 1.83
N LEU A 51 5.16 6.28 1.89
CA LEU A 51 6.28 7.22 1.73
C LEU A 51 6.23 8.30 2.82
N GLY A 52 7.36 8.50 3.47
CA GLY A 52 7.61 9.56 4.45
C GLY A 52 7.67 10.94 3.81
N ARG A 53 8.88 11.42 3.60
CA ARG A 53 9.13 12.62 2.78
C ARG A 53 9.59 12.23 1.38
N SER A 54 9.40 13.14 0.43
CA SER A 54 9.91 12.97 -0.93
C SER A 54 10.00 14.29 -1.64
N GLU A 55 11.22 14.75 -1.91
CA GLU A 55 11.45 15.97 -2.69
C GLU A 55 10.89 15.83 -4.11
N ALA A 56 11.08 14.66 -4.74
CA ALA A 56 10.61 14.38 -6.10
C ALA A 56 9.08 14.49 -6.24
N LEU A 57 8.33 14.19 -5.18
CA LEU A 57 6.87 14.32 -5.14
C LEU A 57 6.40 15.57 -4.38
N GLY A 58 7.33 16.40 -3.89
CA GLY A 58 7.02 17.57 -3.06
C GLY A 58 6.37 17.23 -1.70
N LEU A 59 6.58 16.02 -1.18
CA LEU A 59 6.05 15.58 0.10
C LEU A 59 6.99 16.01 1.23
N GLY A 60 6.45 16.79 2.16
CA GLY A 60 7.15 17.17 3.39
C GLY A 60 7.20 16.02 4.40
N GLU A 61 7.92 16.26 5.49
CA GLU A 61 7.93 15.36 6.65
C GLU A 61 6.51 15.12 7.17
N PRO A 62 6.07 13.85 7.30
CA PRO A 62 4.74 13.54 7.81
C PRO A 62 4.64 13.93 9.29
N ALA A 63 3.46 14.43 9.70
CA ALA A 63 3.21 14.71 11.10
C ALA A 63 3.31 13.43 11.95
N ALA A 64 3.89 13.54 13.16
CA ALA A 64 4.26 12.39 13.99
C ALA A 64 3.08 11.49 14.40
N ASP A 65 1.85 11.99 14.38
CA ASP A 65 0.63 11.23 14.70
C ASP A 65 -0.06 10.61 13.48
N THR A 66 0.50 10.82 12.27
CA THR A 66 -0.01 10.19 11.04
C THR A 66 0.55 8.77 10.87
N TYR A 67 -0.14 7.90 10.13
CA TYR A 67 0.39 6.56 9.84
C TYR A 67 1.81 6.58 9.26
N GLU A 68 2.08 7.46 8.28
CA GLU A 68 3.41 7.66 7.73
C GLU A 68 4.39 8.15 8.79
N GLY A 69 4.01 9.11 9.65
CA GLY A 69 4.89 9.60 10.71
C GLY A 69 5.17 8.58 11.81
N LEU A 70 4.25 7.66 12.07
CA LEU A 70 4.45 6.53 12.98
C LEU A 70 5.45 5.52 12.38
N LEU A 71 5.32 5.22 11.08
CA LEU A 71 6.21 4.32 10.35
C LEU A 71 7.61 4.91 10.11
N GLN A 72 7.69 6.23 9.93
CA GLN A 72 8.94 6.98 9.75
C GLN A 72 9.86 6.82 10.96
N ARG A 73 9.28 6.77 12.17
CA ARG A 73 10.08 6.72 13.41
C ARG A 73 10.87 5.42 13.50
N GLY A 74 12.18 5.57 13.48
CA GLY A 74 13.13 4.46 13.57
C GLY A 74 13.27 3.67 12.27
N THR A 75 12.77 4.19 11.15
CA THR A 75 13.06 3.65 9.82
C THR A 75 14.24 4.40 9.21
N ASP A 76 15.31 3.68 8.88
CA ASP A 76 16.45 4.22 8.13
C ASP A 76 16.38 3.67 6.69
N GLY A 77 16.05 4.54 5.74
CA GLY A 77 15.83 4.19 4.33
C GLY A 77 14.47 3.52 4.08
N TRP A 78 14.25 2.30 4.57
CA TRP A 78 13.00 1.58 4.36
C TRP A 78 12.70 0.53 5.43
N ARG A 79 11.41 0.17 5.56
CA ARG A 79 10.93 -0.87 6.47
C ARG A 79 9.76 -1.64 5.86
N LEU A 80 9.76 -2.96 5.99
CA LEU A 80 8.59 -3.81 5.74
C LEU A 80 8.02 -4.28 7.09
N THR A 81 6.75 -4.00 7.36
CA THR A 81 6.10 -4.36 8.64
C THR A 81 4.64 -4.73 8.44
N ALA A 82 4.17 -5.72 9.20
CA ALA A 82 2.74 -6.01 9.37
C ALA A 82 2.14 -5.26 10.57
N ASP A 83 2.99 -4.80 11.50
CA ASP A 83 2.60 -4.03 12.67
C ASP A 83 2.64 -2.54 12.31
N VAL A 84 1.46 -1.95 12.10
CA VAL A 84 1.26 -0.54 11.81
C VAL A 84 0.47 0.07 12.98
N PRO A 85 1.09 0.94 13.80
CA PRO A 85 0.37 1.56 14.91
C PRO A 85 -0.78 2.43 14.41
N PRO A 86 -1.88 2.57 15.18
CA PRO A 86 -3.00 3.41 14.79
C PRO A 86 -2.55 4.88 14.72
N GLY A 87 -2.86 5.51 13.59
CA GLY A 87 -2.56 6.91 13.31
C GLY A 87 -3.69 7.58 12.56
N ARG A 88 -3.54 8.89 12.32
CA ARG A 88 -4.45 9.61 11.41
C ARG A 88 -3.92 9.58 9.97
N THR A 89 -4.82 9.73 9.02
CA THR A 89 -4.45 10.01 7.63
C THR A 89 -3.77 11.38 7.55
N ARG A 90 -2.62 11.46 6.87
CA ARG A 90 -1.97 12.75 6.60
C ARG A 90 -2.82 13.60 5.65
N THR A 91 -2.81 14.92 5.85
CA THR A 91 -3.70 15.86 5.13
C THR A 91 -2.92 16.97 4.43
N ASP A 92 -1.61 16.92 4.46
CA ASP A 92 -0.69 17.88 3.84
C ASP A 92 -0.43 17.59 2.35
N THR A 93 -0.98 16.48 1.84
CA THR A 93 -0.85 16.06 0.44
C THR A 93 -1.81 16.83 -0.46
N LYS A 94 -1.38 17.11 -1.69
CA LYS A 94 -2.20 17.73 -2.73
C LYS A 94 -2.47 16.73 -3.87
N PRO A 95 -3.65 16.76 -4.51
CA PRO A 95 -4.01 15.81 -5.56
C PRO A 95 -2.99 15.70 -6.71
N GLU A 96 -2.37 16.81 -7.09
CA GLU A 96 -1.36 16.87 -8.15
C GLU A 96 -0.09 16.06 -7.86
N GLN A 97 0.16 15.69 -6.61
CA GLN A 97 1.32 14.87 -6.22
C GLN A 97 1.12 13.39 -6.55
N GLY A 98 -0.12 12.97 -6.83
CA GLY A 98 -0.45 11.56 -7.12
C GLY A 98 -0.17 10.60 -5.96
N TYR A 99 0.10 11.12 -4.76
CA TYR A 99 0.29 10.33 -3.55
C TYR A 99 -1.03 10.24 -2.79
N PHE A 100 -1.43 9.01 -2.44
CA PHE A 100 -2.64 8.71 -1.69
C PHE A 100 -2.22 8.24 -0.29
N PRO A 101 -2.46 9.05 0.75
CA PRO A 101 -2.16 8.70 2.14
C PRO A 101 -2.67 7.34 2.59
N LEU A 102 -1.99 6.76 3.59
CA LEU A 102 -2.53 5.64 4.33
C LEU A 102 -3.78 6.07 5.12
N ASP A 103 -4.80 5.22 5.13
CA ASP A 103 -5.97 5.33 5.99
C ASP A 103 -6.36 3.97 6.57
N ALA A 104 -7.30 3.99 7.53
CA ALA A 104 -7.72 2.77 8.23
C ALA A 104 -8.38 1.74 7.29
N GLU A 105 -9.12 2.18 6.27
CA GLU A 105 -9.78 1.30 5.31
C GLU A 105 -8.76 0.57 4.44
N MET A 106 -7.73 1.28 3.98
CA MET A 106 -6.65 0.73 3.18
C MET A 106 -5.83 -0.26 4.00
N LEU A 107 -5.45 0.10 5.23
CA LEU A 107 -4.69 -0.79 6.12
C LEU A 107 -5.46 -2.07 6.48
N GLY A 108 -6.79 -1.99 6.61
CA GLY A 108 -7.63 -3.17 6.82
C GLY A 108 -7.69 -4.13 5.63
N GLY A 109 -7.19 -3.72 4.45
CA GLY A 109 -7.21 -4.50 3.22
C GLY A 109 -5.86 -5.05 2.78
N VAL A 110 -4.81 -4.96 3.61
CA VAL A 110 -3.43 -5.37 3.25
C VAL A 110 -2.78 -6.23 4.34
N ASP A 111 -1.75 -6.98 3.95
CA ASP A 111 -1.04 -7.91 4.86
C ASP A 111 0.21 -7.27 5.47
N ALA A 112 0.81 -6.29 4.80
CA ALA A 112 1.97 -5.54 5.27
C ALA A 112 2.07 -4.16 4.60
N VAL A 113 2.90 -3.30 5.16
CA VAL A 113 3.30 -2.01 4.59
C VAL A 113 4.81 -1.99 4.36
N LEU A 114 5.20 -1.67 3.13
CA LEU A 114 6.55 -1.25 2.78
C LEU A 114 6.62 0.28 2.85
N HIS A 115 7.27 0.79 3.88
CA HIS A 115 7.47 2.22 4.11
C HIS A 115 8.87 2.65 3.69
N LEU A 116 8.97 3.75 2.95
CA LEU A 116 10.21 4.42 2.57
C LEU A 116 10.31 5.73 3.35
N ALA A 117 11.43 5.95 4.04
CA ALA A 117 11.68 7.10 4.90
C ALA A 117 12.02 8.37 4.11
#